data_AF-A0A9X1X972-F1
#
_entry.id   AF-A0A9X1X972-F1
#
_cell.length_a   1.000
_cell.length_b   1.000
_cell.length_c   1.000
_cell.angle_alpha   90.00
_cell.angle_beta   90.00
_cell.angle_gamma   90.00
#
_symmetry.space_group_name_H-M   'P 1'
#
loop_
_entity.id
_entity.type
_entity.pdbx_description
1 polymer ?
#
loop_
_entity_poly.entity_id
_entity_poly.type
_entity_poly.pdbx_seq_one_letter_code
_entity_poly.pdbx_strand_id
1 'polypeptide(L)'
;MNSIIPMANYLLENSGTLSSDIVDEIIGSFHFDVPEEEIKQAKLMYDEFFVFLAQSLDCQEGSVPDALLSWSKANGEATARSQLNISQIIIRYPDTRMVFSDFVMRIGMEFGLNTREVVMVIKRVNQMLDLSINETVFAFERYKDSVIQEAQKEIRELSTPIVPIQDGIAILPLIGTIDSNRSDHLLNRVVPKIAPLGVKYLILDFSGIVTIDTEVARHIFTVHSVLALLGIDIAVTGIRPELASRIVNAGIDFTSIKVYGNVKQAIENMTFN
;
A
#
# COMPACT_ATOMS: atom_id res chain seq x y z
N MET A 1 -24.64 -20.46 41.93
CA MET A 1 -25.26 -19.33 41.20
C MET A 1 -24.36 -19.01 40.03
N ASN A 2 -24.91 -18.57 38.89
CA ASN A 2 -24.09 -18.17 37.74
C ASN A 2 -23.43 -16.82 38.05
N SER A 3 -22.21 -16.84 38.58
CA SER A 3 -21.47 -15.64 39.00
C SER A 3 -20.95 -14.81 37.82
N ILE A 4 -21.08 -15.32 36.59
CA ILE A 4 -20.68 -14.63 35.36
C ILE A 4 -21.56 -13.40 35.07
N ILE A 5 -22.87 -13.48 35.30
CA ILE A 5 -23.80 -12.38 34.98
C ILE A 5 -23.51 -11.12 35.83
N PRO A 6 -23.36 -11.23 37.18
CA PRO A 6 -22.95 -10.08 37.99
C PRO A 6 -21.60 -9.47 37.55
N MET A 7 -20.61 -10.31 37.21
CA MET A 7 -19.33 -9.85 36.70
C MET A 7 -19.48 -9.11 35.36
N ALA A 8 -20.26 -9.64 34.42
CA ALA A 8 -20.50 -9.02 33.12
C ALA A 8 -21.15 -7.64 33.26
N ASN A 9 -22.16 -7.51 34.15
CA ASN A 9 -22.77 -6.21 34.44
C ASN A 9 -21.77 -5.23 35.05
N TYR A 10 -20.92 -5.70 35.98
CA TYR A 10 -19.88 -4.87 36.57
C TYR A 10 -18.87 -4.36 35.52
N LEU A 11 -18.43 -5.22 34.61
CA LEU A 11 -17.54 -4.82 33.50
C LEU A 11 -18.18 -3.76 32.61
N LEU A 12 -19.50 -3.88 32.34
CA LEU A 12 -20.24 -2.92 31.51
C LEU A 12 -20.44 -1.56 32.20
N GLU A 13 -20.74 -1.56 33.49
CA GLU A 13 -21.01 -0.33 34.26
C GLU A 13 -19.72 0.45 34.62
N ASN A 14 -18.57 -0.24 34.68
CA ASN A 14 -17.30 0.33 35.14
C ASN A 14 -16.22 0.36 34.06
N SER A 15 -16.57 0.13 32.79
CA SER A 15 -15.63 -0.03 31.67
C SER A 15 -14.60 1.10 31.58
N GLY A 16 -15.01 2.36 31.77
CA GLY A 16 -14.11 3.52 31.71
C GLY A 16 -13.05 3.54 32.82
N THR A 17 -13.43 3.20 34.05
CA THR A 17 -12.48 3.11 35.18
C THR A 17 -11.54 1.92 35.01
N LEU A 18 -12.12 0.74 34.70
CA LEU A 18 -11.35 -0.48 34.46
C LEU A 18 -10.36 -0.30 33.30
N SER A 19 -10.74 0.44 32.28
CA SER A 19 -9.87 0.77 31.16
C SER A 19 -8.72 1.68 31.56
N SER A 20 -8.92 2.65 32.46
CA SER A 20 -7.80 3.47 32.94
C SER A 20 -6.82 2.62 33.72
N ASP A 21 -7.33 1.82 34.67
CA ASP A 21 -6.53 1.00 35.56
C ASP A 21 -5.71 -0.03 34.79
N ILE A 22 -6.33 -0.74 33.83
CA ILE A 22 -5.63 -1.76 33.06
C ILE A 22 -4.58 -1.15 32.14
N VAL A 23 -4.81 0.03 31.57
CA VAL A 23 -3.81 0.72 30.73
C VAL A 23 -2.61 1.11 31.59
N ASP A 24 -2.85 1.63 32.79
CA ASP A 24 -1.78 2.02 33.70
C ASP A 24 -0.97 0.78 34.16
N GLU A 25 -1.64 -0.36 34.43
CA GLU A 25 -0.98 -1.66 34.72
C GLU A 25 -0.16 -2.18 33.52
N ILE A 26 -0.71 -2.12 32.30
CA ILE A 26 -0.02 -2.53 31.06
C ILE A 26 1.22 -1.67 30.84
N ILE A 27 1.12 -0.35 30.94
CA ILE A 27 2.28 0.54 30.75
C ILE A 27 3.33 0.28 31.81
N GLY A 28 2.92 0.03 33.06
CA GLY A 28 3.83 -0.34 34.14
C GLY A 28 4.60 -1.64 33.91
N SER A 29 4.11 -2.52 33.03
CA SER A 29 4.81 -3.75 32.63
C SER A 29 5.86 -3.54 31.54
N PHE A 30 5.79 -2.44 30.79
CA PHE A 30 6.70 -2.17 29.69
C PHE A 30 8.07 -1.68 30.17
N HIS A 31 9.09 -1.90 29.33
CA HIS A 31 10.45 -1.41 29.54
C HIS A 31 10.81 -0.21 28.66
N PHE A 32 9.80 0.53 28.18
CA PHE A 32 9.94 1.68 27.29
C PHE A 32 8.81 2.68 27.52
N ASP A 33 9.06 3.94 27.13
CA ASP A 33 8.08 5.02 27.28
C ASP A 33 6.97 4.94 26.23
N VAL A 34 5.74 5.23 26.65
CA VAL A 34 4.56 5.30 25.78
C VAL A 34 4.10 6.76 25.69
N PRO A 35 3.93 7.34 24.49
CA PRO A 35 3.46 8.71 24.34
C PRO A 35 2.07 8.94 24.94
N GLU A 36 1.82 10.10 25.57
CA GLU A 36 0.54 10.42 26.22
C GLU A 36 -0.68 10.27 25.32
N GLU A 37 -0.56 10.62 24.03
CA GLU A 37 -1.65 10.43 23.07
C GLU A 37 -1.97 8.95 22.81
N GLU A 38 -0.95 8.08 22.78
CA GLU A 38 -1.16 6.63 22.67
C GLU A 38 -1.82 6.07 23.93
N ILE A 39 -1.46 6.58 25.11
CA ILE A 39 -2.10 6.21 26.39
C ILE A 39 -3.59 6.58 26.36
N LYS A 40 -3.90 7.80 25.93
CA LYS A 40 -5.29 8.28 25.82
C LYS A 40 -6.11 7.46 24.83
N GLN A 41 -5.53 7.12 23.66
CA GLN A 41 -6.18 6.25 22.68
C GLN A 41 -6.38 4.83 23.22
N ALA A 42 -5.40 4.28 23.94
CA ALA A 42 -5.52 2.97 24.55
C ALA A 42 -6.66 2.93 25.58
N LYS A 43 -6.84 3.99 26.38
CA LYS A 43 -7.96 4.09 27.35
C LYS A 43 -9.33 4.13 26.68
N LEU A 44 -9.46 4.74 25.51
CA LEU A 44 -10.72 4.70 24.75
C LEU A 44 -10.95 3.31 24.12
N MET A 45 -9.90 2.71 23.59
CA MET A 45 -9.95 1.39 22.96
C MET A 45 -10.32 0.30 23.97
N TYR A 46 -9.72 0.30 25.17
CA TYR A 46 -9.97 -0.72 26.18
C TYR A 46 -11.32 -0.55 26.90
N ASP A 47 -11.87 0.67 26.95
CA ASP A 47 -13.25 0.92 27.37
C ASP A 47 -14.24 0.12 26.49
N GLU A 48 -14.11 0.27 25.17
CA GLU A 48 -14.90 -0.51 24.20
C GLU A 48 -14.60 -2.02 24.29
N PHE A 49 -13.35 -2.41 24.51
CA PHE A 49 -12.97 -3.80 24.71
C PHE A 49 -13.71 -4.44 25.91
N PHE A 50 -13.81 -3.73 27.04
CA PHE A 50 -14.54 -4.23 28.21
C PHE A 50 -16.05 -4.38 27.94
N VAL A 51 -16.64 -3.46 27.16
CA VAL A 51 -18.04 -3.58 26.73
C VAL A 51 -18.23 -4.84 25.89
N PHE A 52 -17.36 -5.10 24.91
CA PHE A 52 -17.42 -6.32 24.11
C PHE A 52 -17.18 -7.58 24.95
N LEU A 53 -16.27 -7.51 25.93
CA LEU A 53 -16.00 -8.63 26.83
C LEU A 53 -17.27 -8.96 27.61
N ALA A 54 -17.89 -7.98 28.26
CA ALA A 54 -19.14 -8.13 29.01
C ALA A 54 -20.24 -8.78 28.17
N GLN A 55 -20.47 -8.28 26.95
CA GLN A 55 -21.47 -8.83 26.01
C GLN A 55 -21.14 -10.27 25.60
N SER A 56 -19.86 -10.59 25.43
CA SER A 56 -19.43 -11.92 25.00
C SER A 56 -19.55 -12.98 26.10
N LEU A 57 -19.63 -12.59 27.38
CA LEU A 57 -19.80 -13.51 28.50
C LEU A 57 -21.21 -14.12 28.58
N ASP A 58 -22.20 -13.48 27.95
CA ASP A 58 -23.57 -13.99 27.80
C ASP A 58 -23.75 -14.81 26.49
N CYS A 59 -22.74 -14.82 25.62
CA CYS A 59 -22.80 -15.53 24.35
C CYS A 59 -22.33 -17.00 24.48
N GLN A 60 -22.80 -17.88 23.59
CA GLN A 60 -22.30 -19.26 23.50
C GLN A 60 -20.77 -19.30 23.31
N GLU A 61 -20.13 -20.36 23.81
CA GLU A 61 -18.67 -20.53 23.75
C GLU A 61 -18.22 -20.52 22.27
N GLY A 62 -17.33 -19.59 21.92
CA GLY A 62 -16.77 -19.47 20.56
C GLY A 62 -17.47 -18.48 19.61
N SER A 63 -18.62 -17.89 19.96
CA SER A 63 -19.20 -16.81 19.16
C SER A 63 -18.63 -15.45 19.58
N VAL A 64 -17.81 -14.85 18.73
CA VAL A 64 -17.39 -13.45 18.87
C VAL A 64 -18.48 -12.55 18.27
N PRO A 65 -18.91 -11.45 18.92
CA PRO A 65 -19.86 -10.53 18.32
C PRO A 65 -19.36 -9.96 16.99
N ASP A 66 -20.20 -9.94 15.93
CA ASP A 66 -19.85 -9.33 14.63
C ASP A 66 -19.39 -7.86 14.76
N ALA A 67 -19.92 -7.19 15.78
CA ALA A 67 -19.52 -5.84 16.16
C ALA A 67 -18.03 -5.76 16.58
N LEU A 68 -17.51 -6.77 17.28
CA LEU A 68 -16.09 -6.81 17.66
C LEU A 68 -15.20 -6.98 16.44
N LEU A 69 -15.55 -7.86 15.50
CA LEU A 69 -14.78 -8.03 14.26
C LEU A 69 -14.71 -6.72 13.46
N SER A 70 -15.86 -6.07 13.29
CA SER A 70 -15.96 -4.80 12.57
C SER A 70 -15.15 -3.69 13.26
N TRP A 71 -15.22 -3.64 14.58
CA TRP A 71 -14.44 -2.74 15.42
C TRP A 71 -12.92 -3.00 15.32
N SER A 72 -12.49 -4.26 15.44
CA SER A 72 -11.08 -4.65 15.34
C SER A 72 -10.50 -4.29 13.98
N LYS A 73 -11.28 -4.46 12.91
CA LYS A 73 -10.87 -4.04 11.56
C LYS A 73 -10.68 -2.53 11.47
N ALA A 74 -11.63 -1.74 11.97
CA ALA A 74 -11.54 -0.28 11.96
C ALA A 74 -10.34 0.22 12.79
N ASN A 75 -10.13 -0.36 13.98
CA ASN A 75 -9.01 -0.04 14.84
C ASN A 75 -7.65 -0.40 14.19
N GLY A 76 -7.58 -1.58 13.56
CA GLY A 76 -6.39 -2.02 12.81
C GLY A 76 -6.07 -1.09 11.64
N GLU A 77 -7.08 -0.63 10.89
CA GLU A 77 -6.91 0.32 9.78
C GLU A 77 -6.46 1.71 10.26
N ALA A 78 -7.00 2.21 11.37
CA ALA A 78 -6.55 3.46 11.98
C ALA A 78 -5.08 3.36 12.44
N THR A 79 -4.72 2.24 13.07
CA THR A 79 -3.35 1.96 13.54
C THR A 79 -2.37 1.82 12.38
N ALA A 80 -2.74 1.14 11.29
CA ALA A 80 -1.88 0.98 10.12
C ALA A 80 -1.52 2.33 9.45
N ARG A 81 -2.39 3.33 9.58
CA ARG A 81 -2.19 4.68 9.03
C ARG A 81 -1.32 5.58 9.90
N SER A 82 -1.08 5.25 11.17
CA SER A 82 -0.39 6.14 12.13
C SER A 82 1.14 6.16 11.99
N GLN A 83 1.71 5.62 10.91
CA GLN A 83 3.16 5.52 10.62
C GLN A 83 3.99 4.71 11.63
N LEU A 84 3.35 4.03 12.59
CA LEU A 84 4.02 3.10 13.47
C LEU A 84 4.43 1.84 12.71
N ASN A 85 5.54 1.22 13.11
CA ASN A 85 5.86 -0.12 12.62
C ASN A 85 5.01 -1.14 13.36
N ILE A 86 4.49 -2.15 12.64
CA ILE A 86 3.71 -3.22 13.25
C ILE A 86 4.46 -3.91 14.42
N SER A 87 5.79 -3.97 14.38
CA SER A 87 6.61 -4.52 15.47
C SER A 87 6.45 -3.77 16.80
N GLN A 88 6.21 -2.45 16.75
CA GLN A 88 5.98 -1.63 17.95
C GLN A 88 4.62 -1.92 18.59
N ILE A 89 3.68 -2.46 17.82
CA ILE A 89 2.37 -2.92 18.31
C ILE A 89 2.49 -4.36 18.84
N ILE A 90 3.13 -5.26 18.07
CA ILE A 90 3.25 -6.68 18.43
C ILE A 90 4.04 -6.87 19.73
N ILE A 91 5.08 -6.07 19.98
CA ILE A 91 5.92 -6.22 21.18
C ILE A 91 5.15 -5.99 22.49
N ARG A 92 4.05 -5.22 22.47
CA ARG A 92 3.22 -4.88 23.63
C ARG A 92 2.28 -6.00 24.05
N TYR A 93 2.03 -6.94 23.14
CA TYR A 93 0.93 -7.89 23.22
C TYR A 93 1.15 -9.01 24.25
N PRO A 94 2.37 -9.59 24.42
CA PRO A 94 2.61 -10.58 25.47
C PRO A 94 2.31 -10.04 26.87
N ASP A 95 2.83 -8.86 27.21
CA ASP A 95 2.65 -8.27 28.54
C ASP A 95 1.19 -7.86 28.77
N THR A 96 0.54 -7.29 27.74
CA THR A 96 -0.90 -7.02 27.74
C THR A 96 -1.71 -8.27 28.12
N ARG A 97 -1.40 -9.42 27.51
CA ARG A 97 -2.11 -10.67 27.80
C ARG A 97 -1.89 -11.15 29.24
N MET A 98 -0.69 -10.96 29.80
CA MET A 98 -0.42 -11.32 31.19
C MET A 98 -1.22 -10.43 32.15
N VAL A 99 -1.21 -9.11 31.94
CA VAL A 99 -1.98 -8.15 32.76
C VAL A 99 -3.47 -8.45 32.72
N PHE A 100 -4.02 -8.74 31.54
CA PHE A 100 -5.42 -9.16 31.42
C PHE A 100 -5.74 -10.46 32.16
N SER A 101 -4.81 -11.42 32.16
CA SER A 101 -5.01 -12.69 32.87
C SER A 101 -5.06 -12.48 34.39
N ASP A 102 -4.18 -11.63 34.92
CA ASP A 102 -4.16 -11.25 36.33
C ASP A 102 -5.41 -10.43 36.71
N PHE A 103 -5.84 -9.51 35.84
CA PHE A 103 -7.08 -8.77 35.99
C PHE A 103 -8.29 -9.71 36.11
N VAL A 104 -8.44 -10.67 35.19
CA VAL A 104 -9.54 -11.63 35.20
C VAL A 104 -9.50 -12.50 36.45
N MET A 105 -8.31 -12.91 36.90
CA MET A 105 -8.16 -13.67 38.14
C MET A 105 -8.64 -12.86 39.36
N ARG A 106 -8.21 -11.59 39.49
CA ARG A 106 -8.60 -10.68 40.58
C ARG A 106 -10.11 -10.46 40.63
N ILE A 107 -10.71 -10.03 39.52
CA ILE A 107 -12.17 -9.81 39.43
C ILE A 107 -12.92 -11.13 39.62
N GLY A 108 -12.42 -12.23 39.06
CA GLY A 108 -13.03 -13.54 39.23
C GLY A 108 -13.15 -13.95 40.70
N MET A 109 -12.13 -13.68 41.53
CA MET A 109 -12.18 -13.93 42.97
C MET A 109 -13.21 -13.04 43.68
N GLU A 110 -13.28 -11.76 43.33
CA GLU A 110 -14.23 -10.81 43.94
C GLU A 110 -15.70 -11.23 43.73
N PHE A 111 -16.02 -11.76 42.54
CA PHE A 111 -17.35 -12.25 42.20
C PHE A 111 -17.58 -13.73 42.54
N GLY A 112 -16.58 -14.41 43.13
CA GLY A 112 -16.69 -15.81 43.54
C GLY A 112 -16.81 -16.79 42.37
N LEU A 113 -16.15 -16.50 41.23
CA LEU A 113 -16.06 -17.43 40.10
C LEU A 113 -15.26 -18.67 40.49
N ASN A 114 -15.71 -19.82 40.03
CA ASN A 114 -14.93 -21.05 40.15
C ASN A 114 -13.84 -21.14 39.07
N THR A 115 -12.90 -22.07 39.21
CA THR A 115 -11.77 -22.23 38.27
C THR A 115 -12.21 -22.39 36.81
N ARG A 116 -13.32 -23.09 36.55
CA ARG A 116 -13.82 -23.28 35.18
C ARG A 116 -14.30 -21.95 34.58
N GLU A 117 -14.99 -21.13 35.38
CA GLU A 117 -15.50 -19.82 34.95
C GLU A 117 -14.33 -18.85 34.70
N VAL A 118 -13.32 -18.81 35.58
CA VAL A 118 -12.11 -17.99 35.37
C VAL A 118 -11.40 -18.37 34.06
N VAL A 119 -11.19 -19.68 33.83
CA VAL A 119 -10.57 -20.16 32.58
C VAL A 119 -11.40 -19.82 31.35
N MET A 120 -12.74 -19.86 31.45
CA MET A 120 -13.64 -19.45 30.37
C MET A 120 -13.45 -17.96 30.04
N VAL A 121 -13.43 -17.08 31.04
CA VAL A 121 -13.23 -15.63 30.83
C VAL A 121 -11.85 -15.35 30.24
N ILE A 122 -10.78 -15.99 30.74
CA ILE A 122 -9.42 -15.84 30.18
C ILE A 122 -9.39 -16.28 28.71
N LYS A 123 -10.01 -17.41 28.37
CA LYS A 123 -10.12 -17.85 26.96
C LYS A 123 -10.83 -16.83 26.10
N ARG A 124 -11.90 -16.21 26.63
CA ARG A 124 -12.66 -15.19 25.91
C ARG A 124 -11.80 -13.95 25.64
N VAL A 125 -11.09 -13.45 26.65
CA VAL A 125 -10.15 -12.33 26.50
C VAL A 125 -9.07 -12.66 25.48
N ASN A 126 -8.47 -13.85 25.55
CA ASN A 126 -7.46 -14.28 24.58
C ASN A 126 -8.00 -14.31 23.15
N GLN A 127 -9.21 -14.85 22.93
CA GLN A 127 -9.84 -14.85 21.61
C GLN A 127 -10.06 -13.43 21.06
N MET A 128 -10.50 -12.51 21.91
CA MET A 128 -10.74 -11.11 21.51
C MET A 128 -9.45 -10.38 21.19
N LEU A 129 -8.43 -10.54 22.04
CA LEU A 129 -7.11 -9.99 21.79
C LEU A 129 -6.52 -10.58 20.49
N ASP A 130 -6.67 -11.90 20.27
CA ASP A 130 -6.10 -12.60 19.11
C ASP A 130 -6.77 -12.13 17.82
N LEU A 131 -8.08 -11.89 17.86
CA LEU A 131 -8.79 -11.25 16.77
C LEU A 131 -8.24 -9.84 16.48
N SER A 132 -8.07 -9.04 17.52
CA SER A 132 -7.58 -7.67 17.40
C SER A 132 -6.17 -7.60 16.78
N ILE A 133 -5.24 -8.46 17.22
CA ILE A 133 -3.88 -8.47 16.67
C ILE A 133 -3.86 -8.99 15.23
N ASN A 134 -4.64 -10.02 14.90
CA ASN A 134 -4.73 -10.54 13.54
C ASN A 134 -5.29 -9.50 12.57
N GLU A 135 -6.38 -8.81 12.94
CA GLU A 135 -6.95 -7.75 12.10
C GLU A 135 -6.00 -6.56 11.96
N THR A 136 -5.23 -6.26 13.00
CA THR A 136 -4.16 -5.25 12.93
C THR A 136 -3.08 -5.68 11.93
N VAL A 137 -2.61 -6.93 11.98
CA VAL A 137 -1.63 -7.46 11.02
C VAL A 137 -2.16 -7.37 9.59
N PHE A 138 -3.38 -7.84 9.34
CA PHE A 138 -3.98 -7.77 8.01
C PHE A 138 -4.18 -6.32 7.54
N ALA A 139 -4.50 -5.39 8.44
CA ALA A 139 -4.61 -3.98 8.09
C ALA A 139 -3.26 -3.39 7.65
N PHE A 140 -2.17 -3.73 8.34
CA PHE A 140 -0.82 -3.34 7.95
C PHE A 140 -0.40 -3.92 6.59
N GLU A 141 -0.72 -5.19 6.32
CA GLU A 141 -0.48 -5.82 5.01
C GLU A 141 -1.26 -5.09 3.90
N ARG A 142 -2.57 -4.92 4.07
CA ARG A 142 -3.43 -4.19 3.11
C ARG A 142 -2.92 -2.77 2.85
N TYR A 143 -2.52 -2.06 3.91
CA TYR A 143 -1.98 -0.71 3.77
C TYR A 143 -0.68 -0.70 2.97
N LYS A 144 0.28 -1.57 3.32
CA LYS A 144 1.55 -1.67 2.57
C LYS A 144 1.35 -2.03 1.11
N ASP A 145 0.48 -2.98 0.82
CA ASP A 145 0.16 -3.36 -0.56
C ASP A 145 -0.43 -2.18 -1.34
N SER A 146 -1.32 -1.40 -0.72
CA SER A 146 -1.89 -0.20 -1.35
C SER A 146 -0.84 0.87 -1.65
N VAL A 147 0.09 1.10 -0.73
CA VAL A 147 1.19 2.06 -0.90
C VAL A 147 2.14 1.60 -2.01
N ILE A 148 2.49 0.32 -2.05
CA ILE A 148 3.33 -0.26 -3.11
C ILE A 148 2.65 -0.14 -4.47
N GLN A 149 1.35 -0.46 -4.55
CA GLN A 149 0.59 -0.36 -5.79
C GLN A 149 0.52 1.08 -6.31
N GLU A 150 0.26 2.06 -5.44
CA GLU A 150 0.22 3.47 -5.84
C GLU A 150 1.61 3.96 -6.25
N ALA A 151 2.67 3.63 -5.50
CA ALA A 151 4.04 3.97 -5.87
C ALA A 151 4.44 3.37 -7.23
N GLN A 152 4.09 2.11 -7.50
CA GLN A 152 4.33 1.49 -8.79
C GLN A 152 3.55 2.16 -9.92
N LYS A 153 2.30 2.59 -9.66
CA LYS A 153 1.49 3.32 -10.63
C LYS A 153 2.09 4.69 -10.92
N GLU A 154 2.51 5.42 -9.90
CA GLU A 154 3.19 6.71 -10.05
C GLU A 154 4.51 6.57 -10.82
N ILE A 155 5.33 5.56 -10.50
CA ILE A 155 6.55 5.24 -11.27
C ILE A 155 6.20 4.97 -12.74
N ARG A 156 5.15 4.18 -13.03
CA ARG A 156 4.73 3.94 -14.42
C ARG A 156 4.30 5.24 -15.11
N GLU A 157 3.49 6.07 -14.45
CA GLU A 157 3.06 7.36 -14.99
C GLU A 157 4.22 8.35 -15.23
N LEU A 158 5.23 8.35 -14.34
CA LEU A 158 6.45 9.17 -14.45
C LEU A 158 7.47 8.60 -15.46
N SER A 159 7.36 7.32 -15.85
CA SER A 159 8.38 6.62 -16.65
C SER A 159 8.38 6.95 -18.15
N THR A 160 7.51 7.84 -18.61
CA THR A 160 7.46 8.26 -20.03
C THR A 160 6.97 9.72 -20.19
N PRO A 161 7.65 10.73 -19.61
CA PRO A 161 7.20 12.10 -19.74
C PRO A 161 7.48 12.60 -21.17
N ILE A 162 6.43 12.98 -21.88
CA ILE A 162 6.57 13.80 -23.09
C ILE A 162 7.01 15.18 -22.61
N VAL A 163 8.22 15.61 -22.96
CA VAL A 163 8.78 16.90 -22.56
C VAL A 163 8.72 17.84 -23.75
N PRO A 164 7.86 18.87 -23.75
CA PRO A 164 7.92 19.93 -24.75
C PRO A 164 9.24 20.68 -24.64
N ILE A 165 9.94 20.87 -25.75
CA ILE A 165 11.24 21.56 -25.79
C ILE A 165 11.21 22.82 -26.64
N GLN A 166 10.29 22.91 -27.58
CA GLN A 166 10.00 24.08 -28.40
C GLN A 166 8.55 24.00 -28.90
N ASP A 167 7.98 25.12 -29.37
CA ASP A 167 6.66 25.13 -30.00
C ASP A 167 6.55 24.05 -31.09
N GLY A 168 5.61 23.14 -30.93
CA GLY A 168 5.39 22.02 -31.85
C GLY A 168 6.45 20.91 -31.82
N ILE A 169 7.45 20.95 -30.93
CA ILE A 169 8.47 19.90 -30.78
C ILE A 169 8.48 19.37 -29.34
N ALA A 170 8.36 18.06 -29.20
CA ALA A 170 8.49 17.37 -27.91
C ALA A 170 9.47 16.20 -28.01
N ILE A 171 10.07 15.85 -26.87
CA ILE A 171 10.90 14.66 -26.71
C ILE A 171 10.19 13.63 -25.83
N LEU A 172 10.31 12.36 -26.19
CA LEU A 172 9.91 11.22 -25.41
C LEU A 172 11.15 10.36 -25.10
N PRO A 173 11.79 10.56 -23.93
CA PRO A 173 12.93 9.75 -23.54
C PRO A 173 12.48 8.34 -23.18
N LEU A 174 13.19 7.35 -23.72
CA LEU A 174 12.98 5.93 -23.45
C LEU A 174 14.12 5.45 -22.54
N ILE A 175 13.79 5.03 -21.31
CA ILE A 175 14.79 4.70 -20.26
C ILE A 175 14.65 3.25 -19.81
N GLY A 176 15.72 2.46 -19.82
CA GLY A 176 15.76 1.09 -19.30
C GLY A 176 15.56 0.04 -20.39
N THR A 177 14.67 -0.91 -20.17
CA THR A 177 14.30 -1.94 -21.16
C THR A 177 12.96 -1.60 -21.79
N ILE A 178 12.79 -1.92 -23.07
CA ILE A 178 11.47 -1.92 -23.71
C ILE A 178 11.05 -3.37 -23.94
N ASP A 179 9.91 -3.73 -23.36
CA ASP A 179 9.19 -4.98 -23.53
C ASP A 179 7.79 -4.71 -24.11
N SER A 180 7.01 -5.76 -24.36
CA SER A 180 5.66 -5.63 -24.94
C SER A 180 4.71 -4.79 -24.06
N ASN A 181 4.80 -4.90 -22.73
CA ASN A 181 3.95 -4.13 -21.81
C ASN A 181 4.26 -2.63 -21.93
N ARG A 182 5.54 -2.27 -22.05
CA ARG A 182 5.94 -0.88 -22.27
C ARG A 182 5.53 -0.36 -23.64
N SER A 183 5.63 -1.18 -24.69
CA SER A 183 5.11 -0.85 -26.02
C SER A 183 3.60 -0.58 -26.00
N ASP A 184 2.84 -1.42 -25.30
CA ASP A 184 1.39 -1.24 -25.13
C ASP A 184 1.07 0.03 -24.33
N HIS A 185 1.86 0.32 -23.30
CA HIS A 185 1.73 1.57 -22.55
C HIS A 185 1.99 2.80 -23.43
N LEU A 186 3.05 2.77 -24.25
CA LEU A 186 3.34 3.84 -25.20
C LEU A 186 2.16 4.08 -26.14
N LEU A 187 1.65 3.03 -26.76
CA LEU A 187 0.57 3.13 -27.74
C LEU A 187 -0.77 3.56 -27.12
N ASN A 188 -1.14 3.00 -25.97
CA ASN A 188 -2.48 3.18 -25.40
C ASN A 188 -2.58 4.28 -24.35
N ARG A 189 -1.46 4.72 -23.77
CA ARG A 189 -1.45 5.72 -22.67
C ARG A 189 -0.63 6.96 -22.98
N VAL A 190 0.45 6.85 -23.76
CA VAL A 190 1.33 7.99 -24.07
C VAL A 190 0.89 8.67 -25.37
N VAL A 191 0.76 7.94 -26.48
CA VAL A 191 0.34 8.50 -27.79
C VAL A 191 -0.95 9.32 -27.70
N PRO A 192 -2.02 8.88 -27.01
CA PRO A 192 -3.25 9.69 -26.88
C PRO A 192 -3.05 11.02 -26.14
N LYS A 193 -2.04 11.12 -25.29
CA LYS A 193 -1.68 12.37 -24.59
C LYS A 193 -0.90 13.34 -25.48
N ILE A 194 -0.28 12.87 -26.57
CA ILE A 194 0.50 13.72 -27.49
C ILE A 194 -0.42 14.56 -28.37
N ALA A 195 -1.50 13.98 -28.89
CA ALA A 195 -2.42 14.64 -29.81
C ALA A 195 -2.95 16.01 -29.31
N PRO A 196 -3.42 16.17 -28.05
CA PRO A 196 -3.90 17.47 -27.56
C PRO A 196 -2.79 18.50 -27.28
N LEU A 197 -1.50 18.12 -27.27
CA LEU A 197 -0.40 19.02 -26.93
C LEU A 197 0.06 19.91 -28.10
N GLY A 198 -0.55 19.77 -29.29
CA GLY A 198 -0.16 20.56 -30.47
C GLY A 198 1.24 20.23 -30.99
N VAL A 199 1.77 19.05 -30.64
CA VAL A 199 3.07 18.56 -31.10
C VAL A 199 2.99 18.21 -32.58
N LYS A 200 3.92 18.72 -33.37
CA LYS A 200 4.11 18.39 -34.80
C LYS A 200 5.28 17.43 -35.00
N TYR A 201 6.31 17.55 -34.17
CA TYR A 201 7.51 16.72 -34.19
C TYR A 201 7.74 16.06 -32.84
N LEU A 202 7.83 14.73 -32.83
CA LEU A 202 8.18 13.94 -31.65
C LEU A 202 9.55 13.31 -31.83
N ILE A 203 10.47 13.60 -30.90
CA ILE A 203 11.79 12.96 -30.83
C ILE A 203 11.69 11.77 -29.87
N LEU A 204 11.83 10.55 -30.36
CA LEU A 204 11.98 9.34 -29.55
C LEU A 204 13.46 9.15 -29.21
N ASP A 205 13.85 9.34 -27.94
CA ASP A 205 15.26 9.24 -27.55
C ASP A 205 15.59 7.89 -26.90
N PHE A 206 16.45 7.13 -27.56
CA PHE A 206 16.90 5.78 -27.16
C PHE A 206 18.19 5.80 -26.34
N SER A 207 18.72 6.98 -26.02
CA SER A 207 19.99 7.12 -25.28
C SER A 207 20.02 6.34 -23.96
N GLY A 208 18.86 6.24 -23.30
CA GLY A 208 18.62 5.53 -22.03
C GLY A 208 18.24 4.05 -22.17
N ILE A 209 18.11 3.51 -23.38
CA ILE A 209 17.76 2.10 -23.60
C ILE A 209 19.00 1.21 -23.56
N VAL A 210 18.89 0.11 -22.81
CA VAL A 210 19.96 -0.89 -22.66
C VAL A 210 19.74 -2.08 -23.59
N THR A 211 18.48 -2.52 -23.74
CA THR A 211 18.12 -3.65 -24.60
C THR A 211 16.78 -3.41 -25.30
N ILE A 212 16.68 -3.90 -26.55
CA ILE A 212 15.43 -4.03 -27.29
C ILE A 212 15.28 -5.49 -27.76
N ASP A 213 14.05 -5.99 -27.73
CA ASP A 213 13.68 -7.21 -28.46
C ASP A 213 13.31 -6.84 -29.92
N THR A 214 13.56 -7.75 -30.85
CA THR A 214 13.07 -7.69 -32.23
C THR A 214 11.54 -7.53 -32.34
N GLU A 215 10.76 -8.18 -31.47
CA GLU A 215 9.30 -7.99 -31.43
C GLU A 215 8.92 -6.57 -31.00
N VAL A 216 9.68 -6.01 -30.06
CA VAL A 216 9.48 -4.68 -29.52
C VAL A 216 9.86 -3.60 -30.54
N ALA A 217 10.93 -3.80 -31.29
CA ALA A 217 11.30 -2.91 -32.40
C ALA A 217 10.18 -2.80 -33.43
N ARG A 218 9.43 -3.89 -33.70
CA ARG A 218 8.24 -3.85 -34.55
C ARG A 218 7.10 -3.02 -33.95
N HIS A 219 6.88 -3.09 -32.64
CA HIS A 219 5.88 -2.25 -31.97
C HIS A 219 6.22 -0.76 -32.05
N ILE A 220 7.50 -0.39 -32.11
CA ILE A 220 7.91 1.01 -32.34
C ILE A 220 7.47 1.50 -33.73
N PHE A 221 7.47 0.63 -34.75
CA PHE A 221 6.88 0.98 -36.05
C PHE A 221 5.37 1.16 -36.00
N THR A 222 4.68 0.37 -35.17
CA THR A 222 3.25 0.57 -34.94
C THR A 222 3.00 1.94 -34.31
N VAL A 223 3.76 2.29 -33.27
CA VAL A 223 3.71 3.64 -32.64
C VAL A 223 4.00 4.74 -33.67
N HIS A 224 5.03 4.55 -34.50
CA HIS A 224 5.36 5.46 -35.59
C HIS A 224 4.21 5.66 -36.57
N SER A 225 3.61 4.56 -37.03
CA SER A 225 2.52 4.58 -37.99
C SER A 225 1.28 5.26 -37.43
N VAL A 226 0.93 5.01 -36.17
CA VAL A 226 -0.20 5.68 -35.51
C VAL A 226 0.04 7.18 -35.37
N LEU A 227 1.23 7.60 -34.93
CA LEU A 227 1.57 9.02 -34.80
C LEU A 227 1.62 9.73 -36.16
N ALA A 228 2.15 9.09 -37.19
CA ALA A 228 2.13 9.62 -38.56
C ALA A 228 0.69 9.82 -39.08
N LEU A 229 -0.23 8.89 -38.79
CA LEU A 229 -1.66 9.03 -39.11
C LEU A 229 -2.34 10.17 -38.34
N LEU A 230 -1.82 10.52 -37.16
CA LEU A 230 -2.25 11.68 -36.38
C LEU A 230 -1.60 13.00 -36.85
N GLY A 231 -0.77 12.96 -37.90
CA GLY A 231 -0.07 14.13 -38.43
C GLY A 231 1.14 14.57 -37.61
N ILE A 232 1.71 13.65 -36.82
CA ILE A 232 2.88 13.90 -35.99
C ILE A 232 4.09 13.23 -36.65
N ASP A 233 5.06 14.03 -37.08
CA ASP A 233 6.34 13.57 -37.62
C ASP A 233 7.23 13.06 -36.47
N ILE A 234 7.95 11.97 -36.72
CA ILE A 234 8.84 11.37 -35.72
C ILE A 234 10.29 11.43 -36.18
N ALA A 235 11.18 11.67 -35.23
CA ALA A 235 12.57 11.28 -35.36
C ALA A 235 13.03 10.44 -34.18
N VAL A 236 14.09 9.67 -34.43
CA VAL A 236 14.72 8.81 -33.45
C VAL A 236 16.14 9.29 -33.17
N THR A 237 16.52 9.32 -31.89
CA THR A 237 17.87 9.70 -31.45
C THR A 237 18.49 8.65 -30.53
N GLY A 238 19.81 8.70 -30.36
CA GLY A 238 20.48 7.94 -29.30
C GLY A 238 20.55 6.42 -29.53
N ILE A 239 20.34 5.93 -30.75
CA ILE A 239 20.55 4.52 -31.08
C ILE A 239 22.05 4.19 -31.00
N ARG A 240 22.40 3.24 -30.13
CA ARG A 240 23.78 2.74 -29.99
C ARG A 240 24.15 1.80 -31.15
N PRO A 241 25.43 1.68 -31.54
CA PRO A 241 25.84 0.83 -32.67
C PRO A 241 25.39 -0.64 -32.56
N GLU A 242 25.41 -1.21 -31.36
CA GLU A 242 24.99 -2.60 -31.10
C GLU A 242 23.48 -2.76 -31.35
N LEU A 243 22.69 -1.75 -30.98
CA LEU A 243 21.24 -1.70 -31.19
C LEU A 243 20.92 -1.58 -32.68
N ALA A 244 21.62 -0.69 -33.38
CA ALA A 244 21.47 -0.52 -34.84
C ALA A 244 21.76 -1.83 -35.59
N SER A 245 22.83 -2.54 -35.21
CA SER A 245 23.22 -3.82 -35.82
C SER A 245 22.14 -4.89 -35.63
N ARG A 246 21.53 -4.97 -34.43
CA ARG A 246 20.43 -5.89 -34.14
C ARG A 246 19.18 -5.60 -34.96
N ILE A 247 18.82 -4.32 -35.08
CA ILE A 247 17.68 -3.87 -35.88
C ILE A 247 17.85 -4.27 -37.36
N VAL A 248 19.04 -4.03 -37.93
CA VAL A 248 19.36 -4.39 -39.31
C VAL A 248 19.31 -5.90 -39.51
N ASN A 249 19.91 -6.67 -38.59
CA ASN A 249 19.90 -8.14 -38.66
C ASN A 249 18.49 -8.73 -38.52
N ALA A 250 17.58 -8.04 -37.83
CA ALA A 250 16.18 -8.43 -37.70
C ALA A 250 15.34 -8.12 -38.95
N GLY A 251 15.94 -7.49 -39.98
CA GLY A 251 15.25 -7.13 -41.23
C GLY A 251 14.24 -5.99 -41.07
N ILE A 252 14.41 -5.14 -40.05
CA ILE A 252 13.49 -4.05 -39.76
C ILE A 252 13.92 -2.79 -40.52
N ASP A 253 13.03 -2.24 -41.33
CA ASP A 253 13.31 -1.11 -42.23
C ASP A 253 13.08 0.25 -41.55
N PHE A 254 14.16 0.87 -41.06
CA PHE A 254 14.17 2.22 -40.48
C PHE A 254 14.32 3.35 -41.52
N THR A 255 14.37 3.08 -42.83
CA THR A 255 14.62 4.11 -43.85
C THR A 255 13.52 5.18 -43.92
N SER A 256 12.30 4.85 -43.49
CA SER A 256 11.16 5.76 -43.42
C SER A 256 11.18 6.70 -42.21
N ILE A 257 12.05 6.45 -41.23
CA ILE A 257 12.13 7.21 -39.98
C ILE A 257 13.40 8.07 -39.99
N LYS A 258 13.29 9.35 -39.68
CA LYS A 258 14.46 10.22 -39.53
C LYS A 258 15.26 9.80 -38.30
N VAL A 259 16.55 9.50 -38.47
CA VAL A 259 17.45 9.11 -37.38
C VAL A 259 18.57 10.14 -37.24
N TYR A 260 18.83 10.58 -36.00
CA TYR A 260 19.94 11.48 -35.67
C TYR A 260 20.80 10.90 -34.55
N GLY A 261 22.06 11.33 -34.44
CA GLY A 261 22.97 10.82 -33.42
C GLY A 261 22.57 11.21 -32.00
N ASN A 262 21.94 12.38 -31.84
CA ASN A 262 21.48 12.89 -30.55
C ASN A 262 20.34 13.91 -30.72
N VAL A 263 19.70 14.27 -29.60
CA VAL A 263 18.59 15.22 -29.53
C VAL A 263 18.95 16.59 -30.12
N LYS A 264 20.16 17.10 -29.83
CA LYS A 264 20.61 18.39 -30.35
C LYS A 264 20.60 18.41 -31.88
N GLN A 265 21.16 17.38 -32.51
CA GLN A 265 21.19 17.26 -33.96
C GLN A 265 19.77 17.15 -34.56
N ALA A 266 18.85 16.45 -33.88
CA ALA A 266 17.46 16.38 -34.32
C ALA A 266 16.80 17.77 -34.34
N ILE A 267 16.91 18.53 -33.26
CA ILE A 267 16.34 19.88 -33.13
C ILE A 267 16.90 20.82 -34.21
N GLU A 268 18.22 20.82 -34.42
CA GLU A 268 18.88 21.66 -35.43
C GLU A 268 18.36 21.42 -36.86
N ASN A 269 17.88 20.20 -37.15
CA ASN A 269 17.37 19.79 -38.46
C ASN A 269 15.83 19.83 -38.57
N MET A 270 15.13 20.21 -37.51
CA MET A 270 13.65 20.31 -37.44
C MET A 270 13.15 21.76 -37.44
N THR A 271 14.01 22.72 -37.78
CA THR A 271 13.71 24.15 -37.74
C THR A 271 12.53 24.52 -38.65
N PHE A 272 11.56 25.22 -38.05
CA PHE A 272 10.40 25.79 -38.73
C PHE A 272 10.84 26.94 -39.64
N ASN A 273 10.39 26.91 -40.90
CA ASN A 273 10.26 28.11 -41.73
C ASN A 273 8.94 28.82 -41.41
#